data_AF-A0A8J8WNI4-F1
#
_entry.id   AF-A0A8J8WNI4-F1
#
_cell.length_a   1.000
_cell.length_b   1.000
_cell.length_c   1.000
_cell.angle_alpha   90.00
_cell.angle_beta   90.00
_cell.angle_gamma   90.00
#
_symmetry.space_group_name_H-M   'P 1'
#
loop_
_entity.id
_entity.type
_entity.pdbx_description
1 polymer ?
#
loop_
_entity_poly.entity_id
_entity_poly.type
_entity_poly.pdbx_seq_one_letter_code
_entity_poly.pdbx_strand_id
1 'polypeptide(L)'
;MFDIAHSKAMEAKIPEEDKAFLEAQREDRQSCSMAGVDEKLKRATEEKRRKRQRMEEKKKKDAAASSSTLDRDVAMESFTTSSSSNEETEDDDFKAPTPAKCPRRRPPKENKLPKELTLAWERDNLSIRAATSSYAAAAMSLGHDIGHITVSRSSIHRARVKNREEIAMSLFFKPEVPLVLHWDGKLLPSLADGRSLEERVAVLVSGEDTEELLGVPVSADGTGQAVAETVLKLVRESSLEGNIIGMAFDTTAANTGMVQGACIRIERALEKPLVWLACRHHILKVVLKDVFEACMGPSSGPNIALFKRLQNRWPIVDQSRPQP
;
A
#
# COMPACT_ATOMS: atom_id res chain seq x y z
N MET A 1 -16.17 8.36 12.24
CA MET A 1 -15.06 9.16 11.70
C MET A 1 -15.46 10.61 11.94
N PHE A 2 -14.72 11.36 12.77
CA PHE A 2 -15.13 12.74 13.09
C PHE A 2 -14.99 13.60 11.83
N ASP A 3 -16.08 14.27 11.46
CA ASP A 3 -16.11 15.22 10.35
C ASP A 3 -15.61 16.58 10.86
N ILE A 4 -14.29 16.80 10.71
CA ILE A 4 -13.57 17.95 11.27
C ILE A 4 -13.52 19.10 10.24
N ALA A 5 -14.15 18.93 9.08
CA ALA A 5 -14.13 19.86 7.96
C ALA A 5 -15.29 20.87 7.96
N HIS A 6 -15.91 21.15 9.11
CA HIS A 6 -17.04 22.07 9.17
C HIS A 6 -16.61 23.52 9.42
N SER A 7 -17.21 24.48 8.71
CA SER A 7 -16.90 25.92 8.84
C SER A 7 -17.09 26.49 10.24
N LYS A 8 -17.81 25.76 11.12
CA LYS A 8 -18.05 26.07 12.53
C LYS A 8 -17.32 25.14 13.52
N ALA A 9 -16.26 24.45 13.10
CA ALA A 9 -15.52 23.51 13.95
C ALA A 9 -15.06 24.13 15.28
N MET A 10 -14.72 25.42 15.31
CA MET A 10 -14.33 26.12 16.54
C MET A 10 -15.50 26.40 17.50
N GLU A 11 -16.74 26.46 16.99
CA GLU A 11 -17.98 26.64 17.78
C GLU A 11 -18.58 25.30 18.24
N ALA A 12 -18.21 24.20 17.58
CA ALA A 12 -18.62 22.86 17.98
C ALA A 12 -17.98 22.45 19.32
N LYS A 13 -18.64 21.51 20.03
CA LYS A 13 -18.13 20.86 21.25
C LYS A 13 -16.98 19.89 20.91
N ILE A 14 -15.90 20.44 20.37
CA ILE A 14 -14.65 19.74 20.10
C ILE A 14 -13.74 19.90 21.35
N PRO A 15 -13.02 18.85 21.77
CA PRO A 15 -12.00 18.95 22.84
C PRO A 15 -11.01 20.09 22.58
N GLU A 16 -10.56 20.78 23.64
CA GLU A 16 -9.60 21.89 23.50
C GLU A 16 -8.28 21.45 22.85
N GLU A 17 -7.83 20.23 23.12
CA GLU A 17 -6.62 19.65 22.51
C GLU A 17 -6.73 19.55 20.98
N ASP A 18 -7.90 19.14 20.47
CA ASP A 18 -8.15 19.04 19.04
C ASP A 18 -8.24 20.42 18.38
N LYS A 19 -8.79 21.43 19.08
CA LYS A 19 -8.78 22.83 18.61
C LYS A 19 -7.36 23.38 18.54
N ALA A 20 -6.56 23.17 19.58
CA ALA A 20 -5.16 23.58 19.62
C ALA A 20 -4.33 22.88 18.52
N PHE A 21 -4.61 21.60 18.26
CA PHE A 21 -4.00 20.87 17.14
C PHE A 21 -4.33 21.51 15.78
N LEU A 22 -5.61 21.87 15.55
CA LEU A 22 -6.02 22.55 14.32
C LEU A 22 -5.41 23.94 14.17
N GLU A 23 -5.24 24.69 15.25
CA GLU A 23 -4.54 25.98 15.24
C GLU A 23 -3.05 25.82 14.93
N ALA A 24 -2.38 24.85 15.55
CA ALA A 24 -0.98 24.52 15.26
C ALA A 24 -0.78 24.10 13.79
N GLN A 25 -1.77 23.45 13.15
CA GLN A 25 -1.70 23.14 11.72
C GLN A 25 -1.68 24.37 10.80
N ARG A 26 -2.08 25.54 11.30
CA ARG A 26 -2.09 26.82 10.56
C ARG A 26 -0.80 27.64 10.73
N GLU A 27 0.07 27.26 11.65
CA GLU A 27 1.36 27.92 11.88
C GLU A 27 2.42 27.52 10.84
N ASP A 28 3.55 28.25 10.79
CA ASP A 28 4.64 27.94 9.84
C ASP A 28 5.24 26.56 10.14
N ARG A 29 5.00 25.62 9.23
CA ARG A 29 5.36 24.21 9.38
C ARG A 29 6.86 23.96 9.41
N GLN A 30 7.68 24.90 8.93
CA GLN A 30 9.12 24.81 9.04
C GLN A 30 9.62 24.91 10.50
N SER A 31 8.81 25.51 11.38
CA SER A 31 9.14 25.68 12.80
C SER A 31 8.81 24.45 13.67
N CYS A 32 7.95 23.54 13.19
CA CYS A 32 7.43 22.38 13.94
C CYS A 32 8.34 21.13 13.90
N SER A 33 9.66 21.31 13.83
CA SER A 33 10.59 20.18 13.76
C SER A 33 10.92 19.61 15.15
N MET A 34 10.46 18.38 15.43
CA MET A 34 10.86 17.63 16.63
C MET A 34 12.29 17.09 16.55
N ALA A 35 12.94 17.14 15.39
CA ALA A 35 14.26 16.55 15.16
C ALA A 35 15.32 17.08 16.14
N GLY A 36 15.30 18.39 16.46
CA GLY A 36 16.26 18.98 17.40
C GLY A 36 16.05 18.53 18.86
N VAL A 37 14.81 18.25 19.24
CA VAL A 37 14.45 17.76 20.59
C VAL A 37 14.81 16.28 20.71
N ASP A 38 14.45 15.48 19.70
CA ASP A 38 14.74 14.05 19.66
C ASP A 38 16.24 13.77 19.57
N GLU A 39 16.99 14.59 18.83
CA GLU A 39 18.45 14.44 18.73
C GLU A 39 19.13 14.79 20.06
N LYS A 40 18.65 15.81 20.78
CA LYS A 40 19.10 16.11 22.15
C LYS A 40 18.77 14.95 23.10
N LEU A 41 17.56 14.40 23.02
CA LEU A 41 17.13 13.29 23.86
C LEU A 41 17.97 12.04 23.57
N LYS A 42 18.19 11.72 22.29
CA LYS A 42 19.03 10.62 21.81
C LYS A 42 20.46 10.73 22.34
N ARG A 43 21.08 11.91 22.19
CA ARG A 43 22.43 12.20 22.74
C ARG A 43 22.47 12.01 24.26
N ALA A 44 21.46 12.49 24.99
CA ALA A 44 21.38 12.35 26.43
C ALA A 44 21.19 10.88 26.88
N THR A 45 20.37 10.10 26.18
CA THR A 45 20.20 8.65 26.44
C THR A 45 21.47 7.86 26.12
N GLU A 46 22.16 8.19 25.02
CA GLU A 46 23.41 7.53 24.64
C GLU A 46 24.54 7.86 25.62
N GLU A 47 24.61 9.10 26.10
CA GLU A 47 25.55 9.49 27.15
C GLU A 47 25.27 8.77 28.47
N LYS A 48 23.99 8.63 28.86
CA LYS A 48 23.58 7.81 30.03
C LYS A 48 23.96 6.34 29.85
N ARG A 49 23.75 5.76 28.66
CA ARG A 49 24.15 4.37 28.34
C ARG A 49 25.67 4.20 28.45
N ARG A 50 26.44 5.14 27.89
CA ARG A 50 27.92 5.12 27.96
C ARG A 50 28.43 5.26 29.39
N LYS A 51 27.79 6.09 30.23
CA LYS A 51 28.10 6.20 31.66
C LYS A 51 27.81 4.89 32.40
N ARG A 52 26.67 4.24 32.13
CA ARG A 52 26.35 2.92 32.71
C ARG A 52 27.37 1.84 32.31
N GLN A 53 27.73 1.76 31.03
CA GLN A 53 28.76 0.82 30.54
C GLN A 53 30.11 1.05 31.22
N ARG A 54 30.57 2.30 31.36
CA ARG A 54 31.82 2.63 32.06
C ARG A 54 31.79 2.23 33.54
N MET A 55 30.66 2.43 34.22
CA MET A 55 30.49 2.01 35.62
C MET A 55 30.51 0.49 35.76
N GLU A 56 29.92 -0.22 34.80
CA GLU A 56 29.84 -1.68 34.77
C GLU A 56 31.18 -2.33 34.39
N GLU A 57 31.92 -1.73 33.46
CA GLU A 57 33.32 -2.10 33.16
C GLU A 57 34.24 -1.85 34.35
N LYS A 58 34.06 -0.74 35.07
CA LYS A 58 34.83 -0.47 36.30
C LYS A 58 34.52 -1.53 37.37
N LYS A 59 33.24 -1.85 37.60
CA LYS A 59 32.85 -2.94 38.50
C LYS A 59 33.41 -4.30 38.06
N LYS A 60 33.42 -4.60 36.76
CA LYS A 60 34.03 -5.84 36.22
C LYS A 60 35.55 -5.85 36.39
N LYS A 61 36.25 -4.71 36.21
CA LYS A 61 37.69 -4.60 36.48
C LYS A 61 38.02 -4.76 37.95
N ASP A 62 37.22 -4.16 38.84
CA ASP A 62 37.40 -4.28 40.29
C ASP A 62 37.14 -5.73 40.77
N ALA A 63 36.17 -6.42 40.15
CA ALA A 63 35.89 -7.84 40.38
C ALA A 63 36.94 -8.79 39.76
N ALA A 64 37.50 -8.44 38.60
CA ALA A 64 38.57 -9.21 37.95
C ALA A 64 39.92 -9.05 38.68
N ALA A 65 40.19 -7.87 39.25
CA ALA A 65 41.37 -7.63 40.10
C ALA A 65 41.35 -8.45 41.41
N SER A 66 40.18 -8.97 41.81
CA SER A 66 40.02 -9.85 42.97
C SER A 66 39.96 -11.34 42.62
N SER A 67 40.11 -11.71 41.34
CA SER A 67 40.06 -13.10 40.87
C SER A 67 41.11 -13.36 39.77
N SER A 68 42.38 -13.27 40.12
CA SER A 68 43.47 -13.68 39.24
C SER A 68 43.94 -15.11 39.56
N THR A 69 43.39 -16.11 38.88
CA THR A 69 44.11 -17.37 38.54
C THR A 69 43.42 -18.14 37.40
N LEU A 70 44.21 -18.38 36.33
CA LEU A 70 44.13 -19.41 35.27
C LEU A 70 43.40 -19.13 33.92
N ASP A 71 44.26 -18.95 32.91
CA ASP A 71 44.33 -19.55 31.55
C ASP A 71 43.30 -19.26 30.43
N ARG A 72 43.67 -18.31 29.56
CA ARG A 72 44.32 -18.44 28.22
C ARG A 72 43.76 -19.38 27.11
N ASP A 73 43.45 -18.71 25.99
CA ASP A 73 43.43 -19.05 24.54
C ASP A 73 42.60 -20.22 23.97
N VAL A 74 41.86 -19.96 22.88
CA VAL A 74 42.23 -20.34 21.49
C VAL A 74 41.16 -19.81 20.51
N ALA A 75 41.63 -19.15 19.45
CA ALA A 75 40.89 -18.76 18.26
C ALA A 75 40.67 -19.97 17.32
N MET A 76 39.57 -20.00 16.58
CA MET A 76 39.47 -20.81 15.36
C MET A 76 38.60 -20.10 14.33
N GLU A 77 39.23 -19.68 13.24
CA GLU A 77 38.55 -19.38 11.99
C GLU A 77 38.03 -20.66 11.35
N SER A 78 36.96 -20.56 10.55
CA SER A 78 37.08 -20.70 9.08
C SER A 78 35.93 -21.44 8.38
N PHE A 79 35.81 -21.08 7.10
CA PHE A 79 35.28 -21.79 5.92
C PHE A 79 33.86 -21.47 5.43
N THR A 80 33.88 -20.82 4.28
CA THR A 80 32.90 -20.82 3.18
C THR A 80 32.72 -22.23 2.61
N THR A 81 31.53 -22.55 2.07
CA THR A 81 31.36 -23.07 0.70
C THR A 81 29.89 -23.18 0.29
N SER A 82 29.73 -23.04 -1.02
CA SER A 82 28.55 -22.98 -1.90
C SER A 82 27.86 -24.32 -2.19
N SER A 83 26.59 -24.28 -2.61
CA SER A 83 26.04 -24.93 -3.84
C SER A 83 24.59 -24.48 -4.04
N SER A 84 24.19 -23.90 -5.19
CA SER A 84 23.47 -24.53 -6.33
C SER A 84 22.21 -25.31 -5.92
N SER A 85 21.08 -25.34 -6.61
CA SER A 85 20.60 -24.86 -7.92
C SER A 85 19.13 -25.31 -7.99
N ASN A 86 18.27 -24.60 -8.74
CA ASN A 86 17.38 -25.22 -9.73
C ASN A 86 16.53 -24.18 -10.44
N GLU A 87 16.50 -24.36 -11.75
CA GLU A 87 15.79 -23.60 -12.77
C GLU A 87 14.32 -24.01 -12.82
N GLU A 88 13.44 -23.07 -13.14
CA GLU A 88 12.21 -23.36 -13.88
C GLU A 88 12.06 -22.31 -14.99
N THR A 89 12.02 -22.83 -16.21
CA THR A 89 11.78 -22.13 -17.48
C THR A 89 10.29 -21.88 -17.67
N GLU A 90 9.92 -20.65 -18.05
CA GLU A 90 8.60 -20.36 -18.60
C GLU A 90 8.76 -19.89 -20.06
N ASP A 91 8.02 -20.55 -20.95
CA ASP A 91 8.01 -20.39 -22.40
C ASP A 91 7.51 -19.01 -22.85
N ASP A 92 8.35 -18.32 -23.62
CA ASP A 92 7.98 -17.13 -24.39
C ASP A 92 7.21 -17.52 -25.67
N ASP A 93 6.12 -16.79 -25.95
CA ASP A 93 5.23 -16.98 -27.09
C ASP A 93 5.96 -16.63 -28.42
N PHE A 94 6.53 -17.63 -29.09
CA PHE A 94 7.16 -17.48 -30.41
C PHE A 94 6.12 -17.16 -31.49
N LYS A 95 6.18 -15.95 -32.04
CA LYS A 95 5.32 -15.51 -33.15
C LYS A 95 5.98 -15.82 -34.50
N ALA A 96 5.70 -17.00 -35.05
CA ALA A 96 6.12 -17.37 -36.39
C ALA A 96 5.40 -16.53 -37.47
N PRO A 97 6.10 -16.00 -38.49
CA PRO A 97 5.45 -15.43 -39.67
C PRO A 97 4.86 -16.57 -40.51
N THR A 98 3.55 -16.78 -40.42
CA THR A 98 2.85 -17.71 -41.33
C THR A 98 2.44 -17.02 -42.63
N PRO A 99 2.55 -17.69 -43.78
CA PRO A 99 2.12 -17.14 -45.07
C PRO A 99 0.62 -16.86 -45.06
N ALA A 100 0.22 -15.76 -45.73
CA ALA A 100 -1.13 -15.26 -45.78
C ALA A 100 -2.12 -16.34 -46.26
N LYS A 101 -2.91 -16.91 -45.32
CA LYS A 101 -4.09 -17.69 -45.67
C LYS A 101 -5.20 -16.72 -46.07
N CYS A 102 -5.75 -16.90 -47.27
CA CYS A 102 -6.95 -16.21 -47.73
C CYS A 102 -8.05 -16.27 -46.65
N PRO A 103 -8.70 -15.15 -46.30
CA PRO A 103 -9.74 -15.17 -45.29
C PRO A 103 -10.96 -15.89 -45.86
N ARG A 104 -11.16 -17.15 -45.46
CA ARG A 104 -12.47 -17.79 -45.56
C ARG A 104 -13.42 -16.99 -44.67
N ARG A 105 -14.26 -16.14 -45.26
CA ARG A 105 -15.34 -15.43 -44.55
C ARG A 105 -16.28 -16.47 -43.95
N ARG A 106 -16.09 -16.76 -42.66
CA ARG A 106 -17.10 -17.49 -41.88
C ARG A 106 -18.32 -16.58 -41.74
N PRO A 107 -19.55 -17.12 -41.79
CA PRO A 107 -20.74 -16.32 -41.56
C PRO A 107 -20.62 -15.56 -40.23
N PRO A 108 -21.14 -14.32 -40.13
CA PRO A 108 -21.15 -13.59 -38.89
C PRO A 108 -21.85 -14.43 -37.83
N LYS A 109 -21.17 -14.70 -36.72
CA LYS A 109 -21.84 -15.31 -35.57
C LYS A 109 -22.68 -14.22 -34.91
N GLU A 110 -24.00 -14.35 -34.96
CA GLU A 110 -24.94 -13.26 -34.64
C GLU A 110 -25.11 -12.94 -33.15
N ASN A 111 -24.49 -13.73 -32.26
CA ASN A 111 -24.77 -13.59 -30.83
C ASN A 111 -23.80 -12.61 -30.17
N LYS A 112 -24.26 -11.36 -29.97
CA LYS A 112 -23.65 -10.45 -29.00
C LYS A 112 -23.83 -11.05 -27.61
N LEU A 113 -22.73 -11.18 -26.86
CA LEU A 113 -22.76 -11.61 -25.47
C LEU A 113 -23.59 -10.61 -24.64
N PRO A 114 -24.58 -11.07 -23.85
CA PRO A 114 -25.39 -10.17 -23.03
C PRO A 114 -24.55 -9.53 -21.93
N LYS A 115 -24.85 -8.25 -21.62
CA LYS A 115 -24.10 -7.45 -20.65
C LYS A 115 -24.28 -8.02 -19.24
N GLU A 116 -25.49 -8.39 -18.87
CA GLU A 116 -25.87 -8.95 -17.57
C GLU A 116 -25.02 -10.18 -17.21
N LEU A 117 -24.81 -11.07 -18.18
CA LEU A 117 -24.01 -12.27 -18.01
C LEU A 117 -22.54 -11.94 -17.73
N THR A 118 -21.97 -10.98 -18.46
CA THR A 118 -20.58 -10.58 -18.21
C THR A 118 -20.42 -9.92 -16.84
N LEU A 119 -21.40 -9.11 -16.40
CA LEU A 119 -21.40 -8.47 -15.08
C LEU A 119 -21.51 -9.50 -13.95
N ALA A 120 -22.34 -10.52 -14.11
CA ALA A 120 -22.41 -11.63 -13.16
C ALA A 120 -21.05 -12.32 -13.01
N TRP A 121 -20.39 -12.61 -14.13
CA TRP A 121 -19.06 -13.22 -14.07
C TRP A 121 -17.97 -12.32 -13.46
N GLU A 122 -18.11 -10.99 -13.52
CA GLU A 122 -17.18 -10.07 -12.86
C GLU A 122 -17.38 -10.08 -11.34
N ARG A 123 -18.64 -10.08 -10.88
CA ARG A 123 -18.98 -10.16 -9.45
C ARG A 123 -18.45 -11.45 -8.82
N ASP A 124 -18.54 -12.57 -9.55
CA ASP A 124 -18.04 -13.86 -9.10
C ASP A 124 -16.53 -14.05 -9.32
N ASN A 125 -15.84 -13.02 -9.82
CA ASN A 125 -14.40 -13.03 -10.14
C ASN A 125 -13.98 -14.24 -11.00
N LEU A 126 -14.81 -14.63 -11.97
CA LEU A 126 -14.55 -15.80 -12.81
C LEU A 126 -13.44 -15.50 -13.80
N SER A 127 -12.45 -16.40 -13.88
CA SER A 127 -11.43 -16.35 -14.92
C SER A 127 -12.06 -16.42 -16.32
N ILE A 128 -11.38 -15.86 -17.32
CA ILE A 128 -11.88 -15.88 -18.71
C ILE A 128 -12.11 -17.32 -19.18
N ARG A 129 -11.26 -18.27 -18.74
CA ARG A 129 -11.41 -19.70 -19.05
C ARG A 129 -12.67 -20.28 -18.42
N ALA A 130 -12.92 -19.99 -17.14
CA ALA A 130 -14.11 -20.45 -16.42
C ALA A 130 -15.40 -19.84 -17.00
N ALA A 131 -15.39 -18.54 -17.32
CA ALA A 131 -16.50 -17.87 -18.00
C ALA A 131 -16.78 -18.47 -19.39
N THR A 132 -15.74 -18.79 -20.15
CA THR A 132 -15.90 -19.46 -21.46
C THR A 132 -16.48 -20.86 -21.31
N SER A 133 -16.00 -21.63 -20.35
CA SER A 133 -16.46 -22.99 -20.08
C SER A 133 -17.92 -23.01 -19.61
N SER A 134 -18.26 -22.16 -18.64
CA SER A 134 -19.63 -22.04 -18.12
C SER A 134 -20.61 -21.56 -19.19
N TYR A 135 -20.21 -20.60 -20.04
CA TYR A 135 -21.04 -20.17 -21.17
C TYR A 135 -21.28 -21.29 -22.18
N ALA A 136 -20.24 -22.06 -22.51
CA ALA A 136 -20.35 -23.20 -23.42
C ALA A 136 -21.30 -24.27 -22.86
N ALA A 137 -21.14 -24.62 -21.58
CA ALA A 137 -21.95 -25.62 -20.89
C ALA A 137 -23.42 -25.19 -20.80
N ALA A 138 -23.67 -23.93 -20.46
CA ALA A 138 -25.02 -23.37 -20.42
C ALA A 138 -25.68 -23.38 -21.80
N ALA A 139 -24.95 -22.97 -22.85
CA ALA A 139 -25.44 -22.99 -24.22
C ALA A 139 -25.81 -24.41 -24.70
N MET A 140 -24.96 -25.41 -24.41
CA MET A 140 -25.27 -26.82 -24.72
C MET A 140 -26.51 -27.30 -23.99
N SER A 141 -26.65 -26.95 -22.71
CA SER A 141 -27.79 -27.37 -21.87
C SER A 141 -29.11 -26.76 -22.34
N LEU A 142 -29.07 -25.56 -22.92
CA LEU A 142 -30.21 -24.87 -23.52
C LEU A 142 -30.52 -25.33 -24.96
N GLY A 143 -29.79 -26.33 -25.49
CA GLY A 143 -30.01 -26.90 -26.82
C GLY A 143 -29.42 -26.08 -27.98
N HIS A 144 -28.52 -25.14 -27.71
CA HIS A 144 -27.85 -24.39 -28.77
C HIS A 144 -26.60 -25.10 -29.29
N ASP A 145 -26.35 -25.02 -30.60
CA ASP A 145 -25.12 -25.51 -31.22
C ASP A 145 -23.95 -24.52 -31.02
N ILE A 146 -22.85 -25.02 -30.44
CA ILE A 146 -21.60 -24.29 -30.20
C ILE A 146 -20.99 -23.76 -31.52
N GLY A 147 -21.20 -24.47 -32.63
CA GLY A 147 -20.74 -24.04 -33.95
C GLY A 147 -21.26 -22.68 -34.35
N HIS A 148 -22.53 -22.40 -34.01
CA HIS A 148 -23.26 -21.18 -34.35
C HIS A 148 -23.08 -20.06 -33.32
N ILE A 149 -22.66 -20.36 -32.08
CA ILE A 149 -22.47 -19.34 -31.03
C ILE A 149 -21.03 -18.81 -31.00
N THR A 150 -20.86 -17.53 -30.67
CA THR A 150 -19.56 -16.90 -30.42
C THR A 150 -19.02 -17.27 -29.03
N VAL A 151 -18.55 -18.52 -28.87
CA VAL A 151 -17.91 -18.99 -27.64
C VAL A 151 -16.39 -19.00 -27.81
N SER A 152 -15.75 -17.83 -27.72
CA SER A 152 -14.28 -17.76 -27.69
C SER A 152 -13.81 -16.90 -26.53
N ARG A 153 -12.69 -17.31 -25.93
CA ARG A 153 -12.03 -16.58 -24.84
C ARG A 153 -11.83 -15.09 -25.20
N SER A 154 -11.37 -14.82 -26.42
CA SER A 154 -11.16 -13.46 -26.93
C SER A 154 -12.46 -12.66 -27.05
N SER A 155 -13.59 -13.30 -27.39
CA SER A 155 -14.87 -12.58 -27.48
C SER A 155 -15.41 -12.22 -26.10
N ILE A 156 -15.29 -13.12 -25.12
CA ILE A 156 -15.64 -12.84 -23.72
C ILE A 156 -14.73 -11.75 -23.14
N HIS A 157 -13.43 -11.83 -23.40
CA HIS A 157 -12.48 -10.79 -22.99
C HIS A 157 -12.87 -9.42 -23.55
N ARG A 158 -13.09 -9.31 -24.87
CA ARG A 158 -13.52 -8.05 -25.50
C ARG A 158 -14.85 -7.54 -24.95
N ALA A 159 -15.82 -8.43 -24.72
CA ALA A 159 -17.12 -8.05 -24.14
C ALA A 159 -16.96 -7.47 -22.73
N ARG A 160 -16.13 -8.08 -21.88
CA ARG A 160 -15.82 -7.55 -20.54
C ARG A 160 -15.13 -6.20 -20.62
N VAL A 161 -14.09 -6.06 -21.45
CA VAL A 161 -13.39 -4.78 -21.64
C VAL A 161 -14.36 -3.68 -22.06
N LYS A 162 -15.20 -3.93 -23.07
CA LYS A 162 -16.21 -2.96 -23.52
C LYS A 162 -17.18 -2.58 -22.40
N ASN A 163 -17.64 -3.55 -21.62
CA ASN A 163 -18.58 -3.27 -20.54
C ASN A 163 -17.94 -2.47 -19.39
N ARG A 164 -16.64 -2.69 -19.10
CA ARG A 164 -15.88 -1.86 -18.16
C ARG A 164 -15.73 -0.43 -18.66
N GLU A 165 -15.43 -0.25 -19.94
CA GLU A 165 -15.35 1.08 -20.56
C GLU A 165 -16.69 1.81 -20.46
N GLU A 166 -17.81 1.12 -20.77
CA GLU A 166 -19.16 1.69 -20.63
C GLU A 166 -19.50 2.07 -19.18
N ILE A 167 -19.15 1.21 -18.21
CA ILE A 167 -19.37 1.50 -16.80
C ILE A 167 -18.52 2.68 -16.35
N ALA A 168 -17.23 2.70 -16.72
CA ALA A 168 -16.32 3.79 -16.39
C ALA A 168 -16.81 5.13 -16.94
N MET A 169 -17.32 5.17 -18.18
CA MET A 169 -17.92 6.37 -18.75
C MET A 169 -19.20 6.83 -18.02
N SER A 170 -19.95 5.91 -17.43
CA SER A 170 -21.18 6.24 -16.69
C SER A 170 -20.95 6.72 -15.26
N LEU A 171 -19.78 6.42 -14.68
CA LEU A 171 -19.38 6.80 -13.33
C LEU A 171 -18.69 8.18 -13.33
N PHE A 172 -19.36 9.20 -13.87
CA PHE A 172 -18.83 10.57 -13.80
C PHE A 172 -18.89 11.08 -12.35
N PHE A 173 -17.76 11.03 -11.67
CA PHE A 173 -17.61 11.53 -10.32
C PHE A 173 -17.50 13.05 -10.30
N LYS A 174 -18.54 13.71 -9.79
CA LYS A 174 -18.59 15.16 -9.58
C LYS A 174 -19.15 15.47 -8.19
N PRO A 175 -18.37 15.24 -7.13
CA PRO A 175 -18.79 15.63 -5.80
C PRO A 175 -18.86 17.17 -5.72
N GLU A 176 -19.92 17.69 -5.11
CA GLU A 176 -20.01 19.11 -4.70
C GLU A 176 -19.57 19.30 -3.24
N VAL A 177 -19.11 18.23 -2.59
CA VAL A 177 -18.66 18.21 -1.20
C VAL A 177 -17.16 18.45 -1.09
N PRO A 178 -16.66 18.96 0.05
CA PRO A 178 -15.24 18.98 0.36
C PRO A 178 -14.66 17.57 0.41
N LEU A 179 -13.45 17.40 -0.11
CA LEU A 179 -12.78 16.10 -0.21
C LEU A 179 -11.46 16.07 0.56
N VAL A 180 -11.16 14.91 1.12
CA VAL A 180 -9.83 14.53 1.59
C VAL A 180 -9.19 13.64 0.53
N LEU A 181 -7.97 13.99 0.15
CA LEU A 181 -7.15 13.22 -0.79
C LEU A 181 -6.33 12.18 -0.02
N HIS A 182 -6.46 10.90 -0.34
CA HIS A 182 -5.67 9.85 0.28
C HIS A 182 -4.76 9.17 -0.73
N TRP A 183 -3.57 8.80 -0.28
CA TRP A 183 -2.71 7.90 -1.04
C TRP A 183 -1.97 6.91 -0.15
N ASP A 184 -1.72 5.73 -0.69
CA ASP A 184 -0.87 4.70 -0.07
C ASP A 184 -0.04 4.00 -1.15
N GLY A 185 1.24 3.79 -0.84
CA GLY A 185 2.22 3.18 -1.74
C GLY A 185 2.41 1.69 -1.45
N LYS A 186 2.57 0.89 -2.51
CA LYS A 186 2.92 -0.52 -2.38
C LYS A 186 3.75 -1.02 -3.56
N LEU A 187 4.86 -1.69 -3.24
CA LEU A 187 5.62 -2.49 -4.20
C LEU A 187 4.79 -3.69 -4.65
N LEU A 188 4.47 -3.75 -5.93
CA LEU A 188 3.74 -4.84 -6.56
C LEU A 188 4.52 -5.37 -7.77
N PRO A 189 4.41 -6.66 -8.11
CA PRO A 189 5.01 -7.20 -9.33
C PRO A 189 4.50 -6.45 -10.56
N SER A 190 5.40 -6.10 -11.48
CA SER A 190 5.06 -5.45 -12.73
C SER A 190 4.09 -6.32 -13.53
N LEU A 191 3.09 -5.67 -14.11
CA LEU A 191 2.16 -6.34 -15.03
C LEU A 191 2.82 -6.70 -16.37
N ALA A 192 3.96 -6.08 -16.71
CA ALA A 192 4.64 -6.28 -17.98
C ALA A 192 5.52 -7.55 -17.97
N ASP A 193 6.32 -7.75 -16.92
CA ASP A 193 7.28 -8.85 -16.83
C ASP A 193 7.00 -9.83 -15.68
N GLY A 194 6.10 -9.51 -14.74
CA GLY A 194 5.76 -10.34 -13.58
C GLY A 194 6.88 -10.52 -12.55
N ARG A 195 8.07 -9.95 -12.78
CA ARG A 195 9.30 -10.22 -12.02
C ARG A 195 9.86 -8.97 -11.36
N SER A 196 9.82 -7.83 -12.04
CA SER A 196 10.26 -6.57 -11.45
C SER A 196 9.22 -6.07 -10.46
N LEU A 197 9.67 -5.36 -9.42
CA LEU A 197 8.79 -4.69 -8.48
C LEU A 197 8.62 -3.23 -8.91
N GLU A 198 7.38 -2.80 -9.05
CA GLU A 198 6.98 -1.44 -9.36
C GLU A 198 6.29 -0.83 -8.14
N GLU A 199 6.63 0.41 -7.81
CA GLU A 199 5.89 1.18 -6.80
C GLU A 199 4.55 1.61 -7.39
N ARG A 200 3.45 1.13 -6.80
CA ARG A 200 2.10 1.51 -7.19
C ARG A 200 1.47 2.34 -6.08
N VAL A 201 0.91 3.47 -6.46
CA VAL A 201 0.28 4.40 -5.53
C VAL A 201 -1.22 4.33 -5.74
N ALA A 202 -1.94 3.81 -4.76
CA ALA A 202 -3.40 3.89 -4.76
C ALA A 202 -3.81 5.30 -4.35
N VAL A 203 -4.57 5.99 -5.19
CA VAL A 203 -5.05 7.36 -4.93
C VAL A 203 -6.56 7.34 -4.89
N LEU A 204 -7.11 7.78 -3.77
CA LEU A 204 -8.54 7.86 -3.54
C LEU A 204 -8.91 9.22 -2.96
N VAL A 205 -10.17 9.59 -3.10
CA VAL A 205 -10.76 10.76 -2.47
C VAL A 205 -11.95 10.33 -1.65
N SER A 206 -12.10 10.92 -0.47
CA SER A 206 -13.28 10.70 0.37
C SER A 206 -13.88 12.04 0.81
N GLY A 207 -15.19 12.06 1.00
CA GLY A 207 -15.95 13.20 1.48
C GLY A 207 -17.20 12.72 2.22
N GLU A 208 -18.14 13.62 2.43
CA GLU A 208 -19.43 13.29 3.03
C GLU A 208 -20.16 12.23 2.17
N ASP A 209 -20.40 11.06 2.76
CA ASP A 209 -21.06 9.89 2.13
C ASP A 209 -20.52 9.47 0.77
N THR A 210 -19.27 9.83 0.45
CA THR A 210 -18.66 9.53 -0.84
C THR A 210 -17.21 9.10 -0.70
N GLU A 211 -16.84 8.06 -1.44
CA GLU A 211 -15.46 7.59 -1.55
C GLU A 211 -15.24 7.09 -2.98
N GLU A 212 -14.16 7.54 -3.62
CA GLU A 212 -13.82 7.11 -4.96
C GLU A 212 -12.32 6.87 -5.12
N LEU A 213 -11.98 5.72 -5.73
CA LEU A 213 -10.63 5.42 -6.18
C LEU A 213 -10.38 6.10 -7.53
N LEU A 214 -9.52 7.11 -7.55
CA LEU A 214 -9.12 7.80 -8.78
C LEU A 214 -8.21 6.94 -9.65
N GLY A 215 -7.39 6.09 -9.03
CA GLY A 215 -6.55 5.14 -9.77
C GLY A 215 -5.46 4.49 -8.94
N VAL A 216 -4.75 3.55 -9.57
CA VAL A 216 -3.56 2.88 -9.01
C VAL A 216 -2.40 2.94 -10.02
N PRO A 217 -1.92 4.15 -10.35
CA PRO A 217 -0.80 4.35 -11.27
C PRO A 217 0.52 3.81 -10.71
N VAL A 218 1.42 3.48 -11.64
CA VAL A 218 2.82 3.22 -11.34
C VAL A 218 3.51 4.55 -11.10
N SER A 219 4.22 4.66 -9.98
CA SER A 219 5.09 5.80 -9.69
C SER A 219 6.49 5.51 -10.21
N ALA A 220 7.15 6.53 -10.76
CA ALA A 220 8.48 6.38 -11.36
C ALA A 220 9.54 5.92 -10.34
N ASP A 221 9.46 6.45 -9.13
CA ASP A 221 10.26 6.03 -7.98
C ASP A 221 9.49 6.29 -6.66
N GLY A 222 9.92 5.69 -5.55
CA GLY A 222 9.29 5.88 -4.24
C GLY A 222 9.57 7.24 -3.59
N THR A 223 9.98 8.26 -4.36
CA THR A 223 10.29 9.57 -3.82
C THR A 223 9.03 10.41 -3.63
N GLY A 224 9.08 11.36 -2.70
CA GLY A 224 7.98 12.31 -2.48
C GLY A 224 7.60 13.12 -3.72
N GLN A 225 8.55 13.33 -4.64
CA GLN A 225 8.30 14.01 -5.90
C GLN A 225 7.44 13.17 -6.85
N ALA A 226 7.88 11.94 -7.14
CA ALA A 226 7.14 11.08 -8.06
C ALA A 226 5.75 10.73 -7.53
N VAL A 227 5.61 10.52 -6.21
CA VAL A 227 4.31 10.34 -5.56
C VAL A 227 3.42 11.57 -5.77
N ALA A 228 3.92 12.77 -5.47
CA ALA A 228 3.14 14.01 -5.65
C ALA A 228 2.72 14.24 -7.10
N GLU A 229 3.62 14.05 -8.07
CA GLU A 229 3.32 14.21 -9.49
C GLU A 229 2.22 13.24 -9.95
N THR A 230 2.31 11.99 -9.49
CA THR A 230 1.34 10.93 -9.79
C THR A 230 -0.04 11.27 -9.21
N VAL A 231 -0.08 11.71 -7.96
CA VAL A 231 -1.31 12.11 -7.26
C VAL A 231 -1.95 13.33 -7.94
N LEU A 232 -1.17 14.39 -8.20
CA LEU A 232 -1.66 15.61 -8.83
C LEU A 232 -2.18 15.38 -10.24
N LYS A 233 -1.56 14.47 -11.00
CA LYS A 233 -2.05 14.08 -12.33
C LYS A 233 -3.47 13.55 -12.25
N LEU A 234 -3.75 12.59 -11.36
CA LEU A 234 -5.09 12.01 -11.22
C LEU A 234 -6.13 13.03 -10.72
N VAL A 235 -5.74 13.90 -9.79
CA VAL A 235 -6.60 14.97 -9.28
C VAL A 235 -7.03 15.92 -10.40
N ARG A 236 -6.10 16.29 -11.29
CA ARG A 236 -6.36 17.14 -12.46
C ARG A 236 -7.22 16.47 -13.52
N GLU A 237 -6.90 15.22 -13.85
CA GLU A 237 -7.69 14.41 -14.79
C GLU A 237 -9.13 14.27 -14.32
N SER A 238 -9.34 14.22 -13.00
CA SER A 238 -10.66 14.15 -12.37
C SER A 238 -11.29 15.52 -12.11
N SER A 239 -10.59 16.63 -12.39
CA SER A 239 -11.05 18.01 -12.14
C SER A 239 -11.48 18.28 -10.68
N LEU A 240 -10.79 17.68 -9.71
CA LEU A 240 -11.15 17.76 -8.27
C LEU A 240 -10.34 18.79 -7.48
N GLU A 241 -9.44 19.53 -8.13
CA GLU A 241 -8.50 20.46 -7.48
C GLU A 241 -9.21 21.44 -6.54
N GLY A 242 -10.38 21.98 -6.93
CA GLY A 242 -11.16 22.92 -6.13
C GLY A 242 -11.70 22.34 -4.83
N ASN A 243 -12.07 21.06 -4.83
CA ASN A 243 -12.79 20.41 -3.73
C ASN A 243 -11.88 19.87 -2.62
N ILE A 244 -10.59 19.69 -2.90
CA ILE A 244 -9.65 19.09 -1.92
C ILE A 244 -9.38 20.07 -0.78
N ILE A 245 -9.70 19.70 0.45
CA ILE A 245 -9.47 20.52 1.65
C ILE A 245 -8.45 19.90 2.60
N GLY A 246 -8.12 18.63 2.40
CA GLY A 246 -7.20 17.90 3.24
C GLY A 246 -6.56 16.73 2.52
N MET A 247 -5.59 16.13 3.19
CA MET A 247 -4.85 14.99 2.69
C MET A 247 -4.60 13.97 3.80
N ALA A 248 -4.64 12.69 3.46
CA ALA A 248 -4.34 11.59 4.37
C ALA A 248 -3.29 10.66 3.76
N PHE A 249 -2.25 10.37 4.54
CA PHE A 249 -1.04 9.73 4.04
C PHE A 249 -0.32 8.97 5.15
N ASP A 250 0.49 7.98 4.79
CA ASP A 250 1.41 7.33 5.71
C ASP A 250 2.60 8.25 6.06
N THR A 251 3.12 8.13 7.29
CA THR A 251 4.12 9.08 7.83
C THR A 251 5.55 8.77 7.40
N THR A 252 5.74 8.24 6.19
CA THR A 252 7.07 8.02 5.62
C THR A 252 7.74 9.35 5.25
N ALA A 253 9.07 9.38 5.26
CA ALA A 253 9.85 10.56 4.92
C ALA A 253 9.58 11.07 3.50
N ALA A 254 9.24 10.18 2.57
CA ALA A 254 8.83 10.53 1.21
C ALA A 254 7.58 11.43 1.21
N ASN A 255 6.63 11.18 2.11
CA ASN A 255 5.42 12.00 2.20
C ASN A 255 5.61 13.25 3.06
N THR A 256 6.23 13.11 4.23
CA THR A 256 6.28 14.14 5.28
C THR A 256 7.53 15.01 5.26
N GLY A 257 8.48 14.76 4.37
CA GLY A 257 9.74 15.49 4.32
C GLY A 257 9.54 17.01 4.23
N MET A 258 10.17 17.76 5.14
CA MET A 258 9.99 19.21 5.32
C MET A 258 10.35 20.09 4.11
N VAL A 259 11.13 19.55 3.15
CA VAL A 259 11.59 20.31 1.97
C VAL A 259 11.08 19.68 0.67
N GLN A 260 11.07 18.35 0.61
CA GLN A 260 10.85 17.57 -0.61
C GLN A 260 9.70 16.54 -0.49
N GLY A 261 8.97 16.55 0.62
CA GLY A 261 7.88 15.63 0.88
C GLY A 261 6.70 15.83 -0.08
N ALA A 262 5.99 14.74 -0.38
CA ALA A 262 4.84 14.76 -1.27
C ALA A 262 3.77 15.77 -0.82
N CYS A 263 3.51 15.85 0.49
CA CYS A 263 2.48 16.72 1.04
C CYS A 263 2.73 18.20 0.72
N ILE A 264 3.97 18.65 0.91
CA ILE A 264 4.38 20.04 0.62
C ILE A 264 4.27 20.35 -0.87
N ARG A 265 4.65 19.39 -1.71
CA ARG A 265 4.58 19.54 -3.18
C ARG A 265 3.13 19.64 -3.66
N ILE A 266 2.23 18.83 -3.09
CA ILE A 266 0.80 18.85 -3.40
C ILE A 266 0.18 20.20 -3.00
N GLU A 267 0.44 20.71 -1.80
CA GLU A 267 -0.08 22.02 -1.38
C GLU A 267 0.42 23.19 -2.22
N ARG A 268 1.72 23.19 -2.54
CA ARG A 268 2.29 24.21 -3.45
C ARG A 268 1.65 24.16 -4.82
N ALA A 269 1.41 22.95 -5.34
CA ALA A 269 0.81 22.78 -6.66
C ALA A 269 -0.69 23.12 -6.71
N LEU A 270 -1.41 22.99 -5.58
CA LEU A 270 -2.81 23.38 -5.45
C LEU A 270 -2.99 24.82 -4.94
N GLU A 271 -1.89 25.50 -4.61
CA GLU A 271 -1.84 26.89 -4.13
C GLU A 271 -2.78 27.18 -2.94
N LYS A 272 -2.98 26.17 -2.08
CA LYS A 272 -3.85 26.31 -0.89
C LYS A 272 -3.34 25.51 0.30
N PRO A 273 -3.60 26.00 1.53
CA PRO A 273 -3.33 25.22 2.72
C PRO A 273 -4.27 24.01 2.78
N LEU A 274 -3.72 22.84 3.07
CA LEU A 274 -4.49 21.60 3.22
C LEU A 274 -4.31 21.04 4.62
N VAL A 275 -5.37 20.45 5.17
CA VAL A 275 -5.32 19.75 6.46
C VAL A 275 -4.51 18.47 6.31
N TRP A 276 -3.50 18.25 7.16
CA TRP A 276 -2.67 17.05 7.14
C TRP A 276 -3.21 16.00 8.11
N LEU A 277 -3.70 14.90 7.57
CA LEU A 277 -4.26 13.77 8.32
C LEU A 277 -3.29 12.58 8.25
N ALA A 278 -2.19 12.70 9.00
CA ALA A 278 -1.21 11.63 9.14
C ALA A 278 -1.86 10.32 9.62
N CYS A 279 -1.54 9.21 8.96
CA CYS A 279 -2.15 7.91 9.23
C CYS A 279 -1.79 7.40 10.64
N ARG A 280 -2.78 7.39 11.54
CA ARG A 280 -2.63 6.89 12.92
C ARG A 280 -2.24 5.41 12.98
N HIS A 281 -2.76 4.58 12.06
CA HIS A 281 -2.36 3.17 11.98
C HIS A 281 -0.88 3.01 11.70
N HIS A 282 -0.32 3.85 10.81
CA HIS A 282 1.10 3.84 10.53
C HIS A 282 1.91 4.27 11.75
N ILE A 283 1.52 5.36 12.43
CA ILE A 283 2.18 5.84 13.65
C ILE A 283 2.20 4.74 14.72
N LEU A 284 1.06 4.12 15.00
CA LEU A 284 0.96 3.04 15.98
C LEU A 284 1.81 1.83 15.59
N LYS A 285 1.85 1.47 14.30
CA LYS A 285 2.72 0.40 13.79
C LYS A 285 4.19 0.69 14.04
N VAL A 286 4.63 1.93 13.85
CA VAL A 286 6.03 2.35 14.11
C VAL A 286 6.34 2.25 15.61
N VAL A 287 5.49 2.80 16.47
CA VAL A 287 5.69 2.73 17.93
C VAL A 287 5.73 1.28 18.41
N LEU A 288 4.81 0.44 17.95
CA LEU A 288 4.79 -0.98 18.31
C LEU A 288 6.03 -1.72 17.80
N LYS A 289 6.50 -1.41 16.58
CA LYS A 289 7.73 -1.97 16.04
C LYS A 289 8.92 -1.63 16.94
N ASP A 290 9.07 -0.37 17.34
CA ASP A 290 10.21 0.09 18.13
C ASP A 290 10.18 -0.49 19.56
N VAL A 291 9.00 -0.55 20.19
CA VAL A 291 8.83 -1.21 21.49
C VAL A 291 9.17 -2.69 21.38
N PHE A 292 8.68 -3.35 20.33
CA PHE A 292 8.99 -4.75 20.09
C PHE A 292 10.50 -4.97 19.93
N GLU A 293 11.17 -4.15 19.12
CA GLU A 293 12.61 -4.22 18.90
C GLU A 293 13.40 -3.94 20.18
N ALA A 294 12.96 -3.00 21.02
CA ALA A 294 13.58 -2.72 22.31
C ALA A 294 13.43 -3.89 23.31
N CYS A 295 12.28 -4.57 23.31
CA CYS A 295 12.01 -5.68 24.23
C CYS A 295 12.60 -7.01 23.76
N MET A 296 12.59 -7.27 22.45
CA MET A 296 12.84 -8.59 21.87
C MET A 296 14.06 -8.63 20.94
N GLY A 297 14.67 -7.47 20.65
CA GLY A 297 15.74 -7.32 19.67
C GLY A 297 15.22 -7.13 18.23
N PRO A 298 16.12 -6.80 17.28
CA PRO A 298 15.76 -6.62 15.88
C PRO A 298 15.18 -7.91 15.30
N SER A 299 14.05 -7.77 14.60
CA SER A 299 13.45 -8.89 13.88
C SER A 299 13.79 -8.83 12.39
N SER A 300 14.37 -9.89 11.88
CA SER A 300 14.69 -10.06 10.45
C SER A 300 13.57 -10.74 9.65
N GLY A 301 12.40 -11.01 10.24
CA GLY A 301 11.27 -11.56 9.49
C GLY A 301 10.07 -12.01 10.31
N PRO A 302 9.01 -12.54 9.65
CA PRO A 302 7.77 -12.97 10.31
C PRO A 302 7.95 -14.20 11.21
N ASN A 303 9.10 -14.87 11.11
CA ASN A 303 9.40 -16.12 11.82
C ASN A 303 9.88 -15.93 13.27
N ILE A 304 9.35 -14.94 13.97
CA ILE A 304 9.69 -14.74 15.38
C ILE A 304 9.07 -15.86 16.20
N ALA A 305 9.87 -16.52 17.05
CA ALA A 305 9.42 -17.63 17.88
C ALA A 305 8.23 -17.28 18.78
N LEU A 306 8.06 -16.01 19.15
CA LEU A 306 6.89 -15.51 19.87
C LEU A 306 5.63 -15.58 18.99
N PHE A 307 5.67 -15.06 17.77
CA PHE A 307 4.54 -15.07 16.84
C PHE A 307 4.19 -16.49 16.36
N LYS A 308 5.19 -17.36 16.16
CA LYS A 308 4.94 -18.79 15.90
C LYS A 308 4.24 -19.47 17.08
N ARG A 309 4.65 -19.17 18.32
CA ARG A 309 3.99 -19.68 19.53
C ARG A 309 2.56 -19.16 19.66
N LEU A 310 2.32 -17.89 19.34
CA LEU A 310 0.98 -17.30 19.32
C LEU A 310 0.11 -17.95 18.24
N GLN A 311 0.61 -18.07 17.01
CA GLN A 311 -0.06 -18.73 15.88
C GLN A 311 -0.45 -20.16 16.23
N ASN A 312 0.45 -20.93 16.84
CA ASN A 312 0.18 -22.31 17.25
C ASN A 312 -0.85 -22.40 18.38
N ARG A 313 -0.94 -21.39 19.28
CA ARG A 313 -1.95 -21.34 20.35
C ARG A 313 -3.26 -20.71 19.91
N TRP A 314 -3.29 -19.99 18.78
CA TRP A 314 -4.45 -19.25 18.28
C TRP A 314 -5.74 -20.09 18.18
N PRO A 315 -5.71 -21.36 17.72
CA PRO A 315 -6.92 -22.20 17.69
C PRO A 315 -7.50 -22.55 19.06
N ILE A 316 -6.72 -22.40 20.13
CA ILE A 316 -7.07 -22.77 21.52
C ILE A 316 -7.51 -21.52 22.32
N VAL A 317 -7.26 -20.32 21.80
CA VAL A 317 -7.72 -19.07 22.43
C VAL A 317 -9.22 -18.93 22.18
N ASP A 318 -9.98 -18.65 23.24
CA ASP A 318 -11.41 -18.36 23.16
C ASP A 318 -11.64 -17.06 22.37
N GLN A 319 -12.14 -17.19 21.14
CA GLN A 319 -12.40 -16.07 20.23
C GLN A 319 -13.75 -15.40 20.51
N SER A 320 -14.59 -15.99 21.37
CA SER A 320 -15.92 -15.47 21.68
C SER A 320 -15.92 -14.33 22.70
N ARG A 321 -14.78 -14.09 23.36
CA ARG A 321 -14.58 -13.00 24.33
C ARG A 321 -13.39 -12.13 23.94
N PRO A 322 -13.58 -11.13 23.07
CA PRO A 322 -12.60 -10.06 22.97
C PRO A 322 -12.60 -9.32 24.32
N GLN A 323 -11.55 -9.51 25.13
CA GLN A 323 -11.34 -8.61 26.25
C GLN A 323 -10.85 -7.26 25.70
N PRO A 324 -11.35 -6.12 26.23
CA PRO A 324 -11.01 -4.79 25.77
C PRO A 324 -9.53 -4.44 25.95
#